data_AF-A0A6B8KCG5-F1
#
_entry.id   AF-A0A6B8KCG5-F1
#
_cell.length_a   1.000
_cell.length_b   1.000
_cell.length_c   1.000
_cell.angle_alpha   90.00
_cell.angle_beta   90.00
_cell.angle_gamma   90.00
#
_symmetry.space_group_name_H-M   'P 1'
#
loop_
_entity.id
_entity.type
_entity.pdbx_description
1 polymer ?
#
loop_
_entity_poly.entity_id
_entity_poly.type
_entity_poly.pdbx_seq_one_letter_code
_entity_poly.pdbx_strand_id
1 'polypeptide(L)'
;MRKFFNSLLAHSATILAALALLLAVFIAVSRDFGAFVMGLVVFPALLLITLGGILACIWKPQGARDARAAVVLLILTPFAAYASAYLRDRALFVVWAAMHQTQLREAMKKDGVVVPWDSWGLAGSGNDSYLIYDSADESLSVSSAEKWRERMGLDCNIVETQRMWPRLYIVTTHNCPLQ
;
A
#
# COMPACT_ATOMS: atom_id res chain seq x y z
N MET A 1 -36.81 -17.62 -19.31
CA MET A 1 -36.41 -16.28 -18.79
C MET A 1 -35.76 -16.31 -17.41
N ARG A 2 -36.35 -16.90 -16.36
CA ARG A 2 -35.79 -16.89 -14.98
C ARG A 2 -34.35 -17.44 -14.82
N LYS A 3 -33.99 -18.52 -15.54
CA LYS A 3 -32.62 -19.09 -15.49
C LYS A 3 -31.55 -18.16 -16.09
N PHE A 4 -31.89 -17.46 -17.17
CA PHE A 4 -30.98 -16.54 -17.85
C PHE A 4 -30.65 -15.33 -16.97
N PHE A 5 -31.67 -14.74 -16.33
CA PHE A 5 -31.51 -13.60 -15.44
C PHE A 5 -30.67 -13.93 -14.20
N ASN A 6 -30.82 -15.14 -13.65
CA ASN A 6 -30.03 -15.59 -12.49
C ASN A 6 -28.55 -15.83 -12.84
N SER A 7 -28.27 -16.35 -14.03
CA SER A 7 -26.89 -16.51 -14.51
C SER A 7 -26.22 -15.15 -14.71
N LEU A 8 -26.96 -14.17 -15.23
CA LEU A 8 -26.47 -12.81 -15.44
C LEU A 8 -26.10 -12.11 -14.11
N LEU A 9 -26.95 -12.27 -13.09
CA LEU A 9 -26.73 -11.75 -11.74
C LEU A 9 -25.49 -12.37 -11.06
N ALA A 10 -25.31 -13.68 -11.18
CA ALA A 10 -24.18 -14.39 -10.57
C ALA A 10 -22.83 -13.95 -11.18
N HIS A 11 -22.76 -13.82 -12.51
CA HIS A 11 -21.57 -13.29 -13.18
C HIS A 11 -21.30 -11.83 -12.81
N SER A 12 -22.36 -11.03 -12.65
CA SER A 12 -22.21 -9.63 -12.24
C SER A 12 -21.60 -9.48 -10.84
N ALA A 13 -21.92 -10.36 -9.88
CA ALA A 13 -21.34 -10.33 -8.54
C ALA A 13 -19.83 -10.59 -8.53
N THR A 14 -19.35 -11.52 -9.37
CA THR A 14 -17.92 -11.82 -9.48
C THR A 14 -17.17 -10.64 -10.11
N ILE A 15 -17.74 -10.03 -11.15
CA ILE A 15 -17.16 -8.84 -11.80
C ILE A 15 -17.08 -7.68 -10.80
N LEU A 16 -18.14 -7.43 -10.03
CA LEU A 16 -18.16 -6.38 -9.03
C LEU A 16 -17.15 -6.62 -7.90
N ALA A 17 -17.01 -7.87 -7.44
CA ALA A 17 -15.98 -8.24 -6.46
C ALA A 17 -14.56 -8.02 -6.99
N ALA A 18 -14.31 -8.37 -8.26
CA ALA A 18 -13.03 -8.11 -8.92
C ALA A 18 -12.75 -6.60 -9.06
N LEU A 19 -13.76 -5.80 -9.42
CA LEU A 19 -13.65 -4.35 -9.46
C LEU A 19 -13.38 -3.74 -8.09
N ALA A 20 -14.02 -4.24 -7.03
CA ALA A 20 -13.76 -3.82 -5.66
C ALA A 20 -12.32 -4.12 -5.25
N LEU A 21 -11.80 -5.31 -5.60
CA LEU A 21 -10.40 -5.67 -5.36
C LEU A 21 -9.43 -4.74 -6.10
N LEU A 22 -9.65 -4.52 -7.40
CA LEU A 22 -8.81 -3.64 -8.21
C LEU A 22 -8.84 -2.20 -7.70
N LEU A 23 -10.01 -1.71 -7.30
CA LEU A 23 -10.16 -0.38 -6.73
C LEU A 23 -9.42 -0.28 -5.38
N ALA A 24 -9.49 -1.30 -4.52
CA ALA A 24 -8.76 -1.31 -3.26
C ALA A 24 -7.24 -1.27 -3.47
N VAL A 25 -6.73 -2.04 -4.44
CA VAL A 25 -5.31 -2.00 -4.84
C VAL A 25 -4.95 -0.63 -5.39
N PHE A 26 -5.79 -0.05 -6.26
CA PHE A 26 -5.55 1.28 -6.81
C PHE A 26 -5.49 2.36 -5.73
N ILE A 27 -6.44 2.37 -4.78
CA ILE A 27 -6.46 3.31 -3.66
C ILE A 27 -5.22 3.10 -2.78
N ALA A 28 -4.84 1.85 -2.50
CA ALA A 28 -3.67 1.55 -1.67
C ALA A 28 -2.34 1.97 -2.30
N VAL A 29 -2.27 2.03 -3.64
CA VAL A 29 -1.07 2.45 -4.38
C VAL A 29 -1.09 3.95 -4.73
N SER A 30 -2.28 4.53 -4.91
CA SER A 30 -2.46 5.93 -5.27
C SER A 30 -2.13 6.86 -4.11
N ARG A 31 -1.49 7.99 -4.42
CA ARG A 31 -1.24 9.10 -3.49
C ARG A 31 -2.16 10.30 -3.73
N ASP A 32 -3.10 10.15 -4.65
CA ASP A 32 -4.01 11.22 -4.99
C ASP A 32 -5.13 11.31 -3.94
N PHE A 33 -5.22 12.45 -3.26
CA PHE A 33 -6.28 12.69 -2.27
C PHE A 33 -7.67 12.54 -2.89
N GLY A 34 -7.85 12.92 -4.16
CA GLY A 34 -9.07 12.69 -4.91
C GLY A 34 -9.38 11.20 -5.08
N ALA A 35 -8.40 10.38 -5.42
CA ALA A 35 -8.55 8.92 -5.49
C ALA A 35 -8.98 8.31 -4.14
N PHE A 36 -8.47 8.82 -3.02
CA PHE A 36 -8.89 8.41 -1.68
C PHE A 36 -10.35 8.80 -1.39
N VAL A 37 -10.73 10.06 -1.65
CA VAL A 37 -12.11 10.55 -1.44
C VAL A 37 -13.10 9.79 -2.32
N MET A 38 -12.76 9.57 -3.59
CA MET A 38 -13.57 8.76 -4.51
C MET A 38 -13.66 7.31 -4.02
N GLY A 39 -12.56 6.75 -3.52
CA GLY A 39 -12.53 5.43 -2.90
C GLY A 39 -13.49 5.30 -1.73
N LEU A 40 -13.56 6.32 -0.86
CA LEU A 40 -14.44 6.35 0.31
C LEU A 40 -15.93 6.24 -0.07
N VAL A 41 -16.32 6.76 -1.24
CA VAL A 41 -17.71 6.68 -1.73
C VAL A 41 -17.96 5.42 -2.57
N VAL A 42 -17.07 5.14 -3.53
CA VAL A 42 -17.27 4.08 -4.53
C VAL A 42 -17.06 2.69 -3.93
N PHE A 43 -16.10 2.53 -3.03
CA PHE A 43 -15.77 1.22 -2.46
C PHE A 43 -16.90 0.65 -1.58
N PRO A 44 -17.51 1.40 -0.63
CA PRO A 44 -18.67 0.92 0.11
C PRO A 44 -19.88 0.62 -0.78
N ALA A 45 -20.13 1.44 -1.80
CA ALA A 45 -21.21 1.19 -2.74
C ALA A 45 -21.00 -0.15 -3.48
N LEU A 46 -19.79 -0.41 -4.00
CA LEU A 46 -19.45 -1.68 -4.63
C LEU A 46 -19.59 -2.87 -3.68
N LEU A 47 -19.17 -2.73 -2.42
CA LEU A 47 -19.33 -3.77 -1.41
C LEU A 47 -20.80 -4.09 -1.16
N LEU A 48 -21.65 -3.09 -0.97
CA LEU A 48 -23.08 -3.28 -0.72
C LEU A 48 -23.77 -3.97 -1.90
N ILE A 49 -23.48 -3.54 -3.14
CA ILE A 49 -24.06 -4.16 -4.35
C ILE A 49 -23.58 -5.61 -4.48
N THR A 50 -22.29 -5.86 -4.25
CA THR A 50 -21.71 -7.21 -4.32
C THR A 50 -22.31 -8.13 -3.27
N LEU A 51 -22.44 -7.68 -2.02
CA LEU A 51 -23.07 -8.42 -0.92
C LEU A 51 -24.54 -8.72 -1.23
N GLY A 52 -25.30 -7.76 -1.76
CA GLY A 52 -26.67 -7.98 -2.22
C GLY A 52 -26.76 -9.07 -3.31
N GLY A 53 -25.83 -9.05 -4.27
CA GLY A 53 -25.72 -10.09 -5.31
C GLY A 53 -25.40 -11.48 -4.75
N ILE A 54 -24.48 -11.57 -3.77
CA ILE A 54 -24.13 -12.81 -3.09
C ILE A 54 -25.35 -13.35 -2.31
N LEU A 55 -26.00 -12.51 -1.50
CA LEU A 55 -27.18 -12.88 -0.72
C LEU A 55 -28.31 -13.38 -1.62
N ALA A 56 -28.55 -12.74 -2.77
CA ALA A 56 -29.55 -13.18 -3.73
C ALA A 56 -29.23 -14.57 -4.35
N CYS A 57 -27.95 -14.96 -4.38
CA CYS A 57 -27.51 -16.26 -4.89
C CYS A 57 -27.60 -17.38 -3.85
N ILE A 58 -27.60 -17.10 -2.53
CA ILE A 58 -27.71 -18.13 -1.48
C ILE A 58 -29.02 -18.93 -1.60
N TRP A 59 -30.08 -18.29 -2.10
CA TRP A 59 -31.40 -18.89 -2.24
C TRP A 59 -31.55 -19.69 -3.55
N LYS A 60 -30.51 -19.76 -4.39
CA LYS A 60 -30.57 -20.39 -5.72
C LYS A 60 -29.31 -21.21 -6.04
N PRO A 61 -29.44 -22.53 -6.28
CA PRO A 61 -28.29 -23.42 -6.46
C PRO A 61 -27.46 -23.14 -7.73
N GLN A 62 -28.04 -22.48 -8.75
CA GLN A 62 -27.39 -22.23 -10.04
C GLN A 62 -26.30 -21.14 -10.01
N GLY A 63 -26.22 -20.31 -8.96
CA GLY A 63 -25.22 -19.24 -8.82
C GLY A 63 -24.16 -19.49 -7.73
N ALA A 64 -24.16 -20.68 -7.12
CA ALA A 64 -23.34 -20.94 -5.93
C ALA A 64 -21.82 -20.89 -6.20
N ARG A 65 -21.36 -21.27 -7.40
CA ARG A 65 -19.94 -21.22 -7.78
C ARG A 65 -19.44 -19.78 -7.87
N ASP A 66 -20.16 -18.92 -8.59
CA ASP A 66 -19.79 -17.51 -8.78
C ASP A 66 -19.92 -16.73 -7.47
N ALA A 67 -20.94 -17.01 -6.66
CA ALA A 67 -21.08 -16.42 -5.34
C ALA A 67 -19.89 -16.78 -4.42
N ARG A 68 -19.42 -18.04 -4.46
CA ARG A 68 -18.19 -18.44 -3.74
C ARG A 68 -16.97 -17.70 -4.27
N ALA A 69 -16.83 -17.56 -5.58
CA ALA A 69 -15.72 -16.81 -6.18
C ALA A 69 -15.73 -15.33 -5.74
N ALA A 70 -16.90 -14.68 -5.75
CA ALA A 70 -17.06 -13.31 -5.27
C ALA A 70 -16.69 -13.18 -3.78
N VAL A 71 -17.11 -14.11 -2.92
CA VAL A 71 -16.71 -14.13 -1.50
C VAL A 71 -15.19 -14.27 -1.35
N VAL A 72 -14.55 -15.17 -2.09
CA VAL A 72 -13.09 -15.33 -2.06
C VAL A 72 -12.39 -14.04 -2.49
N LEU A 73 -12.86 -13.39 -3.56
CA LEU A 73 -12.31 -12.11 -4.01
C LEU A 73 -12.44 -11.02 -2.93
N LEU A 74 -13.60 -10.92 -2.28
CA LEU A 74 -13.82 -9.97 -1.19
C LEU A 74 -12.91 -10.22 0.02
N ILE A 75 -12.68 -11.48 0.37
CA ILE A 75 -11.74 -11.85 1.44
C ILE A 75 -10.30 -11.49 1.05
N LEU A 76 -9.93 -11.66 -0.23
CA LEU A 76 -8.60 -11.32 -0.73
C LEU A 76 -8.34 -9.82 -0.84
N THR A 77 -9.39 -9.00 -0.98
CA THR A 77 -9.29 -7.54 -1.12
C THR A 77 -8.38 -6.85 -0.07
N PRO A 78 -8.58 -7.02 1.26
CA PRO A 78 -7.72 -6.39 2.25
C PRO A 78 -6.26 -6.86 2.17
N PHE A 79 -6.02 -8.14 1.88
CA PHE A 79 -4.66 -8.68 1.71
C PHE A 79 -3.99 -8.10 0.47
N ALA A 80 -4.71 -8.00 -0.64
CA ALA A 80 -4.20 -7.42 -1.89
C ALA A 80 -3.87 -5.93 -1.71
N ALA A 81 -4.74 -5.16 -1.05
CA ALA A 81 -4.50 -3.76 -0.74
C ALA A 81 -3.25 -3.60 0.14
N TYR A 82 -3.17 -4.33 1.26
CA TYR A 82 -2.00 -4.29 2.15
C TYR A 82 -0.69 -4.67 1.44
N ALA A 83 -0.70 -5.80 0.71
CA ALA A 83 0.47 -6.25 -0.03
C ALA A 83 0.90 -5.25 -1.11
N SER A 84 -0.07 -4.64 -1.81
CA SER A 84 0.23 -3.62 -2.83
C SER A 84 0.86 -2.36 -2.24
N ALA A 85 0.37 -1.88 -1.10
CA ALA A 85 0.98 -0.75 -0.39
C ALA A 85 2.42 -1.07 0.03
N TYR A 86 2.64 -2.26 0.62
CA TYR A 86 3.97 -2.70 1.05
C TYR A 86 4.96 -2.88 -0.11
N LEU A 87 4.51 -3.43 -1.24
CA LEU A 87 5.36 -3.69 -2.41
C LEU A 87 5.64 -2.42 -3.23
N ARG A 88 4.76 -1.43 -3.17
CA ARG A 88 4.88 -0.18 -3.92
C ARG A 88 6.20 0.52 -3.62
N ASP A 89 6.53 0.75 -2.36
CA ASP A 89 7.72 1.52 -1.99
C ASP A 89 9.00 0.80 -2.43
N ARG A 90 9.00 -0.54 -2.38
CA ARG A 90 10.08 -1.36 -2.94
C ARG A 90 10.17 -1.27 -4.46
N ALA A 91 9.04 -1.32 -5.17
CA ALA A 91 9.01 -1.19 -6.62
C ALA A 91 9.51 0.20 -7.06
N LEU A 92 9.06 1.26 -6.38
CA LEU A 92 9.52 2.62 -6.63
C LEU A 92 11.00 2.79 -6.29
N PHE A 93 11.47 2.19 -5.19
CA PHE A 93 12.89 2.14 -4.84
C PHE A 93 13.72 1.48 -5.94
N VAL A 94 13.30 0.30 -6.43
CA VAL A 94 14.02 -0.41 -7.51
C VAL A 94 14.09 0.44 -8.77
N VAL A 95 12.98 1.06 -9.19
CA VAL A 95 12.93 1.93 -10.37
C VAL A 95 13.80 3.16 -10.16
N TRP A 96 13.69 3.82 -9.00
CA TRP A 96 14.49 5.00 -8.67
C TRP A 96 15.98 4.69 -8.62
N ALA A 97 16.37 3.60 -7.96
CA ALA A 97 17.76 3.15 -7.84
C ALA A 97 18.35 2.78 -9.21
N ALA A 98 17.55 2.19 -10.10
CA ALA A 98 17.96 1.92 -11.48
C ALA A 98 18.22 3.20 -12.29
N MET A 99 17.44 4.26 -12.07
CA MET A 99 17.61 5.55 -12.75
C MET A 99 18.71 6.43 -12.14
N HIS A 100 19.01 6.29 -10.83
CA HIS A 100 19.92 7.18 -10.09
C HIS A 100 21.14 6.43 -9.52
N GLN A 101 21.69 5.47 -10.26
CA GLN A 101 22.78 4.61 -9.77
C GLN A 101 24.03 5.39 -9.32
N THR A 102 24.39 6.47 -10.02
CA THR A 102 25.56 7.31 -9.68
C THR A 102 25.34 8.05 -8.38
N GLN A 103 24.19 8.72 -8.23
CA GLN A 103 23.81 9.43 -7.01
C GLN A 103 23.72 8.47 -5.82
N LEU A 104 23.12 7.29 -6.00
CA LEU A 104 23.05 6.27 -4.97
C LEU A 104 24.44 5.80 -4.55
N ARG A 105 25.34 5.52 -5.50
CA ARG A 105 26.71 5.08 -5.20
C ARG A 105 27.51 6.14 -4.45
N GLU A 106 27.30 7.41 -4.75
CA GLU A 106 27.94 8.51 -4.02
C GLU A 106 27.38 8.68 -2.62
N ALA A 107 26.05 8.63 -2.47
CA ALA A 107 25.38 8.74 -1.18
C ALA A 107 25.74 7.55 -0.24
N MET A 108 25.93 6.35 -0.79
CA MET A 108 26.35 5.17 -0.01
C MET A 108 27.81 5.20 0.48
N LYS A 109 28.58 6.27 0.21
CA LYS A 109 29.96 6.40 0.72
C LYS A 109 30.02 6.84 2.18
N LYS A 110 28.95 7.48 2.68
CA LYS A 110 28.88 8.03 4.03
C LYS A 110 27.49 7.81 4.60
N ASP A 111 27.41 7.55 5.90
CA ASP A 111 26.13 7.50 6.61
C ASP A 111 25.40 8.84 6.50
N GLY A 112 24.09 8.76 6.26
CA GLY A 112 23.26 9.94 6.14
C GLY A 112 22.01 9.74 5.31
N VAL A 113 21.30 10.85 5.13
CA VAL A 113 20.11 10.94 4.28
C VAL A 113 20.54 10.95 2.82
N VAL A 114 19.99 10.05 2.02
CA VAL A 114 20.24 9.94 0.58
C VAL A 114 19.32 10.89 -0.19
N VAL A 115 18.01 10.79 0.04
CA VAL A 115 17.00 11.61 -0.62
C VAL A 115 15.72 11.63 0.22
N PRO A 116 14.95 12.73 0.23
CA PRO A 116 13.57 12.69 0.71
C PRO A 116 12.80 11.63 -0.08
N TRP A 117 12.15 10.74 0.65
CA TRP A 117 11.28 9.72 0.10
C TRP A 117 9.85 10.19 0.32
N ASP A 118 9.14 10.42 -0.77
CA ASP A 118 7.75 10.84 -0.68
C ASP A 118 6.99 9.75 0.12
N SER A 119 6.31 10.10 1.22
CA SER A 119 5.50 9.18 2.04
C SER A 119 4.09 9.66 2.23
N TRP A 120 3.16 8.74 2.06
CA TRP A 120 1.78 8.90 2.50
C TRP A 120 1.70 8.31 3.92
N GLY A 121 1.77 9.16 4.95
CA GLY A 121 1.06 8.82 6.19
C GLY A 121 -0.43 8.70 5.83
N LEU A 122 -1.13 7.69 6.35
CA LEU A 122 -2.58 7.53 6.18
C LEU A 122 -3.27 8.92 6.26
N ALA A 123 -3.77 9.41 5.13
CA ALA A 123 -4.49 10.68 5.00
C ALA A 123 -3.74 12.00 5.31
N GLY A 124 -2.48 12.15 4.88
CA GLY A 124 -1.81 13.46 4.91
C GLY A 124 -1.44 13.95 6.32
N SER A 125 -1.35 13.04 7.28
CA SER A 125 -0.55 13.24 8.50
C SER A 125 0.86 13.62 8.04
N GLY A 126 1.40 14.77 8.49
CA GLY A 126 2.68 15.36 8.06
C GLY A 126 3.90 14.50 8.37
N ASN A 127 3.91 13.29 7.85
CA ASN A 127 4.96 12.33 7.97
C ASN A 127 5.89 12.52 6.78
N ASP A 128 7.12 12.92 7.05
CA ASP A 128 8.16 13.02 6.05
C ASP A 128 8.96 11.73 6.06
N SER A 129 9.18 11.12 4.90
CA SER A 129 10.04 9.95 4.79
C SER A 129 11.32 10.29 4.06
N TYR A 130 12.35 9.51 4.37
CA TYR A 130 13.70 9.73 3.88
C TYR A 130 14.32 8.38 3.59
N LEU A 131 14.92 8.25 2.41
CA LEU A 131 15.83 7.15 2.14
C LEU A 131 17.15 7.47 2.81
N ILE A 132 17.61 6.59 3.70
CA ILE A 132 18.87 6.73 4.43
C ILE A 132 19.82 5.59 4.09
N TYR A 133 21.10 5.88 4.23
CA TYR A 133 22.16 4.87 4.23
C TYR A 133 22.71 4.71 5.65
N ASP A 134 22.70 3.47 6.13
CA ASP A 134 23.23 3.06 7.43
C ASP A 134 24.34 2.01 7.22
N SER A 135 25.59 2.43 7.30
CA SER A 135 26.76 1.57 7.10
C SER A 135 26.83 0.39 8.07
N ALA A 136 26.23 0.54 9.26
CA ALA A 136 26.13 -0.51 10.26
C ALA A 136 25.06 -1.57 9.92
N ASP A 137 24.14 -1.28 9.01
CA ASP A 137 22.99 -2.13 8.64
C ASP A 137 22.08 -2.52 9.83
N GLU A 138 21.91 -1.61 10.80
CA GLU A 138 21.21 -1.92 12.05
C GLU A 138 19.79 -1.32 12.13
N SER A 139 19.45 -0.38 11.25
CA SER A 139 18.20 0.41 11.27
C SER A 139 16.92 -0.36 10.88
N LEU A 140 16.82 -1.65 11.24
CA LEU A 140 15.68 -2.53 10.97
C LEU A 140 14.45 -2.26 11.83
N SER A 141 14.64 -1.61 12.97
CA SER A 141 13.59 -1.33 13.95
C SER A 141 13.66 0.14 14.35
N VAL A 142 12.54 0.70 14.80
CA VAL A 142 12.47 2.12 15.21
C VAL A 142 13.54 2.43 16.26
N SER A 143 13.73 1.56 17.27
CA SER A 143 14.76 1.78 18.30
C SER A 143 16.19 1.73 17.76
N SER A 144 16.46 0.94 16.72
CA SER A 144 17.78 0.94 16.06
C SER A 144 17.96 2.16 15.15
N ALA A 145 16.92 2.55 14.43
CA ALA A 145 16.93 3.73 13.58
C ALA A 145 17.11 5.01 14.43
N GLU A 146 16.52 5.06 15.63
CA GLU A 146 16.75 6.12 16.62
C GLU A 146 18.22 6.23 17.03
N LYS A 147 18.91 5.10 17.24
CA LYS A 147 20.37 5.13 17.50
C LYS A 147 21.14 5.69 16.31
N TRP A 148 20.75 5.34 15.09
CA TRP A 148 21.33 5.94 13.90
C TRP A 148 21.09 7.45 13.85
N ARG A 149 19.86 7.92 14.15
CA ARG A 149 19.51 9.34 14.24
C ARG A 149 20.39 10.08 15.24
N GLU A 150 20.55 9.53 16.44
CA GLU A 150 21.41 10.09 17.49
C GLU A 150 22.87 10.18 17.06
N ARG A 151 23.40 9.13 16.41
CA ARG A 151 24.77 9.13 15.84
C ARG A 151 24.95 10.22 14.78
N MET A 152 23.90 10.50 14.02
CA MET A 152 23.90 11.53 12.98
C MET A 152 23.63 12.95 13.54
N GLY A 153 23.26 13.08 14.81
CA GLY A 153 22.93 14.37 15.44
C GLY A 153 21.65 15.01 14.92
N LEU A 154 20.69 14.20 14.46
CA LEU A 154 19.41 14.68 13.91
C LEU A 154 18.36 14.82 15.02
N ASP A 155 17.55 15.86 15.01
CA ASP A 155 16.63 16.17 16.12
C ASP A 155 15.27 15.46 16.02
N CYS A 156 14.87 15.03 14.83
CA CYS A 156 13.52 14.51 14.59
C CYS A 156 13.39 13.02 14.89
N ASN A 157 12.48 12.67 15.80
CA ASN A 157 12.18 11.27 16.11
C ASN A 157 11.63 10.50 14.90
N ILE A 158 12.08 9.26 14.79
CA ILE A 158 11.67 8.27 13.80
C ILE A 158 10.48 7.50 14.35
N VAL A 159 9.39 7.47 13.59
CA VAL A 159 8.15 6.76 13.95
C VAL A 159 8.01 5.43 13.23
N GLU A 160 8.68 5.27 12.09
CA GLU A 160 8.64 4.05 11.30
C GLU A 160 9.97 3.86 10.56
N THR A 161 10.35 2.60 10.34
CA THR A 161 11.49 2.26 9.49
C THR A 161 11.22 1.01 8.69
N GLN A 162 11.72 0.99 7.46
CA GLN A 162 11.54 -0.12 6.53
C GLN A 162 12.81 -0.36 5.71
N ARG A 163 13.33 -1.59 5.73
CA ARG A 163 14.48 -1.98 4.90
C ARG A 163 14.08 -2.13 3.43
N MET A 164 14.76 -1.39 2.56
CA MET A 164 14.63 -1.47 1.09
C MET A 164 15.67 -2.38 0.46
N TRP A 165 16.91 -2.27 0.94
CA TRP A 165 18.06 -3.05 0.48
C TRP A 165 19.06 -3.21 1.63
N PRO A 166 20.09 -4.07 1.55
CA PRO A 166 21.22 -3.98 2.46
C PRO A 166 21.72 -2.55 2.65
N ARG A 167 21.76 -2.10 3.90
CA ARG A 167 22.18 -0.75 4.35
C ARG A 167 21.30 0.42 3.90
N LEU A 168 20.20 0.18 3.19
CA LEU A 168 19.29 1.23 2.72
C LEU A 168 17.91 1.05 3.34
N TYR A 169 17.47 2.10 4.02
CA TYR A 169 16.25 2.11 4.80
C TYR A 169 15.42 3.33 4.44
N ILE A 170 14.10 3.18 4.41
CA ILE A 170 13.20 4.33 4.50
C ILE A 170 12.92 4.55 5.98
N VAL A 171 13.15 5.77 6.46
CA VAL A 171 12.75 6.20 7.81
C VAL A 171 11.69 7.29 7.67
N THR A 172 10.70 7.23 8.54
CA THR A 172 9.59 8.17 8.58
C THR A 172 9.64 8.96 9.88
N THR A 173 9.53 10.28 9.80
CA THR A 173 9.36 11.18 10.95
C THR A 173 7.93 11.70 11.02
N HIS A 174 7.59 12.42 12.10
CA HIS A 174 6.27 13.04 12.27
C HIS A 174 6.40 14.55 12.48
N ASN A 175 5.84 15.33 11.55
CA ASN A 175 5.82 16.79 11.49
C ASN A 175 7.18 17.44 11.73
N CYS A 176 8.27 16.78 11.30
CA CYS A 176 9.63 17.20 11.58
C CYS A 176 10.54 16.76 10.42
N PRO A 177 10.94 17.68 9.54
CA PRO A 177 11.82 17.33 8.44
C PRO A 177 13.23 17.06 8.96
N LEU A 178 13.85 15.95 8.52
CA LEU A 178 15.26 15.68 8.79
C LEU A 178 16.12 16.72 8.02
N GLN A 179 16.62 17.72 8.75
CA GLN A 179 17.59 18.72 8.26
C GLN A 179 19.00 18.33 8.66
#